data_AF-A0A1C4UDE4-F1
#
_entry.id   AF-A0A1C4UDE4-F1
#
_cell.length_a   1.000
_cell.length_b   1.000
_cell.length_c   1.000
_cell.angle_alpha   90.00
_cell.angle_beta   90.00
_cell.angle_gamma   90.00
#
_symmetry.space_group_name_H-M   'P 1'
#
loop_
_entity.id
_entity.type
_entity.pdbx_description
1 polymer ?
#
loop_
_entity_poly.entity_id
_entity_poly.type
_entity_poly.pdbx_seq_one_letter_code
_entity_poly.pdbx_strand_id
1 'polypeptide(L)'
;MHVAETLRVEELRQVCTLLLDAVQERFGAELDLSCLDVDLYWNVDLRSAFELREDPASGVDVGQSSDDMAELRALLRRPAGDGPWLWHDLQHLAGVLRLLAYLDLPDAEAAED
;
A
#
# COMPACT_ATOMS: atom_id res chain seq x y z
N MET A 1 7.49 23.48 -8.70
CA MET A 1 6.86 22.33 -8.03
C MET A 1 5.45 22.76 -7.65
N HIS A 2 4.45 22.38 -8.44
CA HIS A 2 3.06 22.61 -8.05
C HIS A 2 2.69 21.54 -7.03
N VAL A 3 2.70 21.91 -5.75
CA VAL A 3 2.04 21.12 -4.72
C VAL A 3 0.54 21.34 -4.95
N ALA A 4 -0.25 20.27 -5.06
CA ALA A 4 -1.71 20.41 -5.10
C ALA A 4 -2.16 21.26 -3.90
N GLU A 5 -2.89 22.35 -4.16
CA GLU A 5 -3.14 23.39 -3.14
C GLU A 5 -3.97 22.87 -1.96
N THR A 6 -4.73 21.77 -2.12
CA THR A 6 -5.46 21.10 -1.05
C THR A 6 -5.77 19.64 -1.43
N LEU A 7 -5.56 18.70 -0.51
CA LEU A 7 -6.10 17.33 -0.58
C LEU A 7 -7.37 17.26 0.27
N ARG A 8 -8.52 16.93 -0.32
CA ARG A 8 -9.73 16.65 0.44
C ARG A 8 -9.74 15.16 0.82
N VAL A 9 -9.70 14.87 2.11
CA VAL A 9 -9.73 13.48 2.64
C VAL A 9 -10.96 12.71 2.14
N GLU A 10 -12.08 13.41 1.90
CA GLU A 10 -13.28 12.81 1.33
C GLU A 10 -13.10 12.35 -0.12
N GLU A 11 -12.39 13.13 -0.94
CA GLU A 11 -12.08 12.72 -2.32
C GLU A 11 -11.12 11.52 -2.32
N LEU A 12 -10.14 11.51 -1.42
CA LEU A 12 -9.25 10.36 -1.24
C LEU A 12 -10.05 9.11 -0.85
N ARG A 13 -11.01 9.24 0.08
CA ARG A 13 -11.89 8.13 0.46
C ARG A 13 -12.67 7.59 -0.74
N GLN A 14 -13.24 8.47 -1.57
CA GLN A 14 -13.99 8.08 -2.76
C GLN A 14 -13.10 7.35 -3.78
N VAL A 15 -11.88 7.83 -4.00
CA VAL A 15 -10.90 7.16 -4.88
C VAL A 15 -10.51 5.79 -4.32
N CYS A 16 -10.25 5.68 -3.01
CA CYS A 16 -9.95 4.40 -2.38
C CYS A 16 -11.11 3.40 -2.54
N THR A 17 -12.36 3.82 -2.32
CA THR A 17 -13.52 2.96 -2.54
C THR A 17 -13.60 2.48 -3.99
N LEU A 18 -13.50 3.39 -4.96
CA LEU A 18 -13.55 3.04 -6.38
C LEU A 18 -12.48 2.02 -6.77
N LEU A 19 -11.24 2.22 -6.31
CA LEU A 19 -10.13 1.31 -6.62
C LEU A 19 -10.29 -0.06 -5.95
N LEU A 20 -10.73 -0.09 -4.68
CA LEU A 20 -10.96 -1.35 -3.97
C LEU A 20 -12.16 -2.12 -4.54
N ASP A 21 -13.21 -1.43 -5.01
CA ASP A 21 -14.32 -2.05 -5.73
C ASP A 21 -13.82 -2.69 -7.04
N ALA A 22 -12.98 -1.99 -7.81
CA ALA A 22 -12.39 -2.53 -9.04
C ALA A 22 -11.47 -3.74 -8.78
N VAL A 23 -10.67 -3.71 -7.71
CA VAL A 23 -9.86 -4.86 -7.26
C VAL A 23 -10.78 -6.04 -6.92
N GLN A 24 -11.85 -5.81 -6.18
CA GLN A 24 -12.79 -6.86 -5.80
C GLN A 24 -13.50 -7.46 -7.03
N GLU A 25 -13.88 -6.63 -8.01
CA GLU A 25 -14.47 -7.10 -9.27
C GLU A 25 -13.48 -7.97 -10.07
N ARG A 26 -12.20 -7.61 -10.07
CA ARG A 26 -11.17 -8.30 -10.85
C ARG A 26 -10.66 -9.58 -10.21
N PHE A 27 -10.38 -9.55 -8.90
CA PHE A 27 -9.70 -10.63 -8.18
C PHE A 27 -10.62 -11.38 -7.21
N GLY A 28 -11.86 -10.92 -7.01
CA GLY A 28 -12.79 -11.45 -6.03
C GLY A 28 -12.67 -10.78 -4.65
N ALA A 29 -13.60 -11.12 -3.76
CA ALA A 29 -13.68 -10.56 -2.40
C ALA A 29 -12.65 -11.14 -1.42
N GLU A 30 -12.06 -12.29 -1.76
CA GLU A 30 -11.03 -12.95 -0.97
C GLU A 30 -9.84 -13.25 -1.88
N LEU A 31 -8.67 -12.71 -1.54
CA LEU A 31 -7.42 -13.03 -2.20
C LEU A 31 -6.66 -14.04 -1.32
N ASP A 32 -6.35 -15.19 -1.89
CA ASP A 32 -5.46 -16.16 -1.25
C ASP A 32 -4.01 -15.71 -1.44
N LEU A 33 -3.42 -15.12 -0.41
CA LEU A 33 -2.03 -14.67 -0.46
C LEU A 33 -1.02 -15.83 -0.42
N SER A 34 -1.45 -17.04 -0.05
CA SER A 34 -0.55 -18.19 0.03
C SER A 34 -0.14 -18.74 -1.33
N CYS A 35 -0.86 -18.37 -2.40
CA CYS A 35 -0.51 -18.73 -3.77
C CYS A 35 0.36 -17.68 -4.48
N LEU A 36 0.70 -16.58 -3.80
CA LEU A 36 1.59 -15.56 -4.33
C LEU A 36 3.04 -15.93 -4.04
N ASP A 37 3.88 -15.92 -5.07
CA ASP A 37 5.32 -16.14 -4.93
C ASP A 37 6.07 -14.88 -4.42
N VAL A 38 5.34 -13.85 -4.00
CA VAL A 38 5.89 -12.57 -3.53
C VAL A 38 5.30 -12.20 -2.17
N ASP A 39 6.20 -11.94 -1.21
CA ASP A 39 5.83 -11.42 0.12
C ASP A 39 6.66 -10.17 0.46
N LEU A 40 7.96 -10.23 0.19
CA LEU A 40 8.89 -9.14 0.41
C LEU A 40 8.88 -8.13 -0.75
N TYR A 41 9.00 -6.85 -0.42
CA TYR A 41 9.17 -5.77 -1.39
C TYR A 41 10.19 -4.75 -0.92
N TRP A 42 10.87 -4.10 -1.87
CA TRP A 42 11.71 -2.95 -1.56
C TRP A 42 10.83 -1.78 -1.13
N ASN A 43 11.17 -1.20 0.01
CA ASN A 43 10.50 -0.04 0.55
C ASN A 43 11.53 1.05 0.84
N VAL A 44 11.06 2.30 0.87
CA VAL A 44 11.85 3.44 1.35
C VAL A 44 11.16 3.92 2.60
N ASP A 45 11.88 4.03 3.71
CA ASP A 45 11.28 4.45 4.98
C ASP A 45 10.63 5.85 4.87
N LEU A 46 9.60 6.11 5.68
CA LEU A 46 8.80 7.33 5.59
C LEU A 46 9.63 8.61 5.61
N ARG A 47 10.70 8.67 6.40
CA ARG A 47 11.49 9.90 6.50
C ARG A 47 12.29 10.10 5.22
N SER A 48 12.97 9.05 4.77
CA SER A 48 13.76 9.08 3.53
C SER A 48 12.90 9.33 2.30
N ALA A 49 11.65 8.84 2.27
CA ALA A 49 10.72 9.07 1.17
C ALA A 49 10.38 10.56 0.93
N PHE A 50 10.58 11.42 1.95
CA PHE A 50 10.37 12.87 1.87
C PHE A 50 11.66 13.69 2.01
N GLU A 51 12.83 13.06 2.19
CA GLU A 51 14.13 13.74 2.26
C GLU A 51 14.88 13.62 0.94
N LEU A 52 14.70 14.64 0.09
CA LEU A 52 15.28 14.69 -1.26
C LEU A 52 16.75 15.13 -1.29
N ARG A 53 17.36 15.48 -0.14
CA ARG A 53 18.74 15.97 -0.08
C ARG A 53 19.75 14.87 0.19
N GLU A 54 19.29 13.72 0.67
CA GLU A 54 20.12 12.57 1.01
C GLU A 54 20.03 11.51 -0.09
N ASP A 55 20.97 10.55 -0.08
CA ASP A 55 20.94 9.42 -1.01
C ASP A 55 19.77 8.49 -0.63
N PRO A 56 18.74 8.30 -1.49
CA PRO A 56 17.60 7.46 -1.15
C PRO A 56 18.01 6.01 -0.86
N ALA A 57 19.16 5.53 -1.36
CA ALA A 57 19.64 4.18 -1.10
C ALA A 57 19.91 3.91 0.40
N SER A 58 20.21 4.93 1.21
CA SER A 58 20.39 4.75 2.65
C SER A 58 19.09 4.54 3.42
N GLY A 59 17.96 4.90 2.83
CA GLY A 59 16.62 4.70 3.39
C GLY A 59 15.87 3.50 2.80
N VAL A 60 16.52 2.70 1.95
CA VAL A 60 15.92 1.49 1.40
C VAL A 60 15.91 0.40 2.46
N ASP A 61 14.72 -0.12 2.74
CA ASP A 61 14.49 -1.29 3.57
C ASP A 61 13.60 -2.31 2.85
N VAL A 62 13.21 -3.34 3.58
CA VAL A 62 12.35 -4.41 3.07
C VAL A 62 11.04 -4.39 3.83
N GLY A 63 9.94 -4.18 3.11
CA GLY A 63 8.59 -4.40 3.60
C GLY A 63 8.14 -5.84 3.34
N GLN A 64 7.09 -6.26 4.04
CA GLN A 64 6.54 -7.61 3.93
C GLN A 64 5.00 -7.55 3.90
N SER A 65 4.41 -8.06 2.82
CA SER A 65 2.97 -7.98 2.55
C SER A 65 2.14 -8.73 3.58
N SER A 66 2.63 -9.88 4.04
CA SER A 66 1.98 -10.67 5.09
C SER A 66 1.99 -9.96 6.44
N ASP A 67 3.04 -9.18 6.74
CA ASP A 67 3.13 -8.33 7.93
C ASP A 67 2.17 -7.14 7.82
N ASP A 68 2.15 -6.46 6.66
CA ASP A 68 1.21 -5.37 6.38
C ASP A 68 -0.25 -5.81 6.60
N MET A 69 -0.62 -6.99 6.10
CA MET A 69 -1.95 -7.56 6.30
C MET A 69 -2.21 -7.96 7.76
N ALA A 70 -1.20 -8.46 8.48
CA ALA A 70 -1.32 -8.80 9.89
C ALA A 70 -1.56 -7.54 10.74
N GLU A 71 -0.85 -6.46 10.47
CA GLU A 71 -0.99 -5.16 11.14
C GLU A 71 -2.35 -4.51 10.86
N LEU A 72 -2.84 -4.53 9.61
CA LEU A 72 -4.20 -4.03 9.31
C LEU A 72 -5.29 -4.87 10.00
N ARG A 73 -5.11 -6.19 10.08
CA ARG A 73 -6.03 -7.07 10.85
C ARG A 73 -5.93 -6.81 12.35
N ALA A 74 -4.75 -6.45 12.87
CA ALA A 74 -4.57 -6.07 14.26
C ALA A 74 -5.26 -4.73 14.55
N LEU A 75 -5.13 -3.74 13.65
CA LEU A 75 -5.82 -2.44 13.72
C LEU A 75 -7.33 -2.61 13.88
N LEU A 76 -7.97 -3.48 13.11
CA LEU A 76 -9.42 -3.77 13.22
C LEU A 76 -9.82 -4.40 14.56
N ARG A 77 -8.88 -4.98 15.30
CA ARG A 77 -9.11 -5.67 16.58
C ARG A 77 -8.63 -4.87 17.80
N ARG A 78 -8.06 -3.67 17.61
CA ARG A 78 -7.56 -2.85 18.72
C ARG A 78 -8.70 -2.47 19.68
N PRO A 79 -8.45 -2.41 21.01
CA PRO A 79 -9.44 -1.99 21.98
C PRO A 79 -10.00 -0.60 21.68
N ALA A 80 -11.27 -0.36 22.02
CA ALA A 80 -11.87 0.95 21.93
C ALA A 80 -11.11 1.94 22.85
N GLY A 81 -10.33 2.84 22.24
CA GLY A 81 -9.43 3.77 22.94
C GLY A 81 -8.04 3.84 22.31
N ASP A 82 -7.60 2.76 21.67
CA ASP A 82 -6.34 2.69 20.92
C ASP A 82 -6.63 3.00 19.44
N GLY A 83 -6.80 4.28 19.15
CA GLY A 83 -7.04 4.78 17.79
C GLY A 83 -5.86 4.51 16.82
N PRO A 84 -6.05 4.79 15.52
CA PRO A 84 -5.00 4.58 14.54
C PRO A 84 -3.78 5.47 14.80
N TRP A 85 -2.59 4.92 14.56
CA TRP A 85 -1.35 5.66 14.46
C TRP A 85 -1.09 5.95 12.99
N LEU A 86 -1.55 7.11 12.51
CA LEU A 86 -1.59 7.40 11.07
C LEU A 86 -0.23 7.22 10.36
N TRP A 87 0.88 7.59 10.99
CA TRP A 87 2.22 7.42 10.40
C TRP A 87 2.62 5.95 10.22
N HIS A 88 2.05 5.05 11.01
CA HIS A 88 2.32 3.61 11.00
C HIS A 88 1.30 2.89 10.13
N ASP A 89 0.01 3.03 10.48
CA ASP A 89 -1.08 2.27 9.87
C ASP A 89 -1.29 2.62 8.38
N LEU A 90 -1.00 3.87 7.97
CA LEU A 90 -1.05 4.25 6.55
C LEU A 90 0.09 3.64 5.73
N GLN A 91 1.25 3.34 6.33
CA GLN A 91 2.33 2.67 5.61
C GLN A 91 1.96 1.22 5.28
N HIS A 92 1.40 0.49 6.25
CA HIS A 92 0.91 -0.87 6.01
C HIS A 92 -0.22 -0.89 4.99
N LEU A 93 -1.15 0.08 5.05
CA LEU A 93 -2.16 0.22 4.00
C LEU A 93 -1.54 0.47 2.62
N ALA A 94 -0.53 1.35 2.54
CA ALA A 94 0.17 1.62 1.29
C ALA A 94 0.91 0.38 0.75
N GLY A 95 1.49 -0.44 1.62
CA GLY A 95 2.10 -1.72 1.27
C GLY A 95 1.09 -2.69 0.64
N VAL A 96 -0.08 -2.86 1.26
CA VAL A 96 -1.16 -3.70 0.69
C VAL A 96 -1.70 -3.13 -0.62
N LEU A 97 -1.90 -1.81 -0.74
CA LEU A 97 -2.33 -1.20 -1.99
C LEU A 97 -1.29 -1.39 -3.11
N ARG A 98 0.00 -1.37 -2.77
CA ARG A 98 1.10 -1.68 -3.71
C ARG A 98 1.07 -3.14 -4.13
N LEU A 99 0.80 -4.08 -3.23
CA LEU A 99 0.59 -5.48 -3.58
C LEU A 99 -0.56 -5.62 -4.58
N LEU A 100 -1.71 -5.00 -4.33
CA LEU A 100 -2.85 -5.07 -5.24
C LEU A 100 -2.51 -4.53 -6.63
N ALA A 101 -1.75 -3.44 -6.71
CA ALA A 101 -1.25 -2.92 -7.98
C ALA A 101 -0.24 -3.88 -8.66
N TYR A 102 0.62 -4.54 -7.89
CA TYR A 102 1.56 -5.54 -8.40
C TYR A 102 0.83 -6.73 -9.03
N LEU A 103 -0.26 -7.20 -8.43
CA LEU A 103 -1.09 -8.28 -8.97
C LEU A 103 -1.82 -7.90 -10.27
N ASP A 104 -1.97 -6.61 -10.55
CA ASP A 104 -2.58 -6.08 -11.77
C ASP A 104 -1.56 -5.72 -12.87
N LEU A 105 -0.25 -5.94 -12.63
CA LEU A 105 0.75 -5.70 -13.67
C LEU A 105 0.41 -6.49 -14.93
N PRO A 106 0.53 -5.88 -16.13
CA PRO A 106 0.35 -6.61 -17.37
C PRO A 106 1.42 -7.71 -17.48
N ASP A 107 1.07 -8.83 -18.11
CA ASP A 107 2.04 -9.86 -18.46
C ASP A 107 3.19 -9.21 -19.23
N ALA A 108 4.43 -9.43 -18.78
CA ALA A 108 5.62 -8.79 -19.35
C ALA A 108 5.78 -9.06 -20.86
N GLU A 109 5.16 -10.12 -21.39
CA GLU A 109 5.17 -10.50 -22.81
C GLU A 109 4.14 -9.74 -23.67
N ALA A 110 3.13 -9.09 -23.06
CA ALA A 110 2.09 -8.35 -23.79
C ALA A 110 2.40 -6.85 -23.98
N ALA A 111 3.55 -6.38 -23.48
CA ALA A 111 3.96 -4.98 -23.54
C ALA A 111 4.89 -4.63 -24.72
N GLU A 112 5.16 -5.60 -25.61
CA GLU A 112 6.01 -5.41 -26.81
C GLU A 112 5.24 -5.29 -28.15
N ASP A 113 3.90 -5.30 -28.16
CA ASP A 113 3.08 -5.14 -29.40
C ASP A 113 2.43 -3.76 -29.56
#